data_AF-A0A0J8YUS1-F1
#
_entry.id   AF-A0A0J8YUS1-F1
#
_cell.length_a   1.000
_cell.length_b   1.000
_cell.length_c   1.000
_cell.angle_alpha   90.00
_cell.angle_beta   90.00
_cell.angle_gamma   90.00
#
_symmetry.space_group_name_H-M   'P 1'
#
loop_
_entity.id
_entity.type
_entity.pdbx_description
1 polymer ?
#
loop_
_entity_poly.entity_id
_entity_poly.type
_entity_poly.pdbx_seq_one_letter_code
_entity_poly.pdbx_strand_id
1 'polypeptide(L)'
;LAVLSGCTTYRQAESYVTQPVVKNVKKGMSRQQVHQIAGTPSTDITMVHARGTCETYIIGKGTDNKPVTYFVSYNGSDRVMNYGFQSCQEYDTDPQVAKKKV
;
A
#
# COMPACT_ATOMS: atom_id res chain seq x y z
N LEU A 1 18.53 15.90 -27.83
CA LEU A 1 18.67 14.59 -27.16
C LEU A 1 17.47 14.38 -26.23
N ALA A 2 16.43 13.69 -26.71
CA ALA A 2 15.33 13.24 -25.85
C ALA A 2 15.78 11.95 -25.19
N VAL A 3 16.15 12.01 -23.91
CA VAL A 3 16.54 10.80 -23.16
C VAL A 3 15.25 10.07 -22.80
N LEU A 4 15.08 8.86 -23.35
CA LEU A 4 14.01 7.93 -23.00
C LEU A 4 14.18 7.49 -21.53
N SER A 5 13.69 8.30 -20.59
CA SER A 5 13.67 8.00 -19.15
C SER A 5 12.66 6.89 -18.77
N GLY A 6 12.10 6.17 -19.75
CA GLY A 6 11.03 5.19 -19.56
C GLY A 6 11.47 3.74 -19.24
N CYS A 7 12.73 3.37 -19.44
CA CYS A 7 13.15 1.97 -19.26
C CYS A 7 13.37 1.55 -17.80
N THR A 8 13.78 2.47 -16.93
CA THR A 8 14.12 2.15 -15.54
C THR A 8 12.90 2.20 -14.62
N THR A 9 11.99 3.15 -14.85
CA THR A 9 10.74 3.29 -14.10
C THR A 9 9.76 2.14 -14.37
N TYR A 10 9.65 1.70 -15.62
CA TYR A 10 8.79 0.56 -16.02
C TYR A 10 9.24 -0.75 -15.37
N ARG A 11 10.55 -1.07 -15.41
CA ARG A 11 11.10 -2.27 -14.76
C ARG A 11 10.91 -2.30 -13.24
N GLN A 12 11.00 -1.13 -12.58
CA GLN A 12 10.74 -1.03 -11.14
C GLN A 12 9.28 -1.34 -10.81
N ALA A 13 8.33 -0.81 -11.59
CA ALA A 13 6.90 -1.10 -11.42
C ALA A 13 6.58 -2.60 -11.62
N GLU A 14 7.17 -3.25 -12.64
CA GLU A 14 7.06 -4.70 -12.84
C GLU A 14 7.59 -5.50 -11.64
N SER A 15 8.63 -5.01 -10.96
CA SER A 15 9.18 -5.71 -9.80
C SER A 15 8.19 -5.73 -8.63
N TYR A 16 7.44 -4.65 -8.41
CA TYR A 16 6.49 -4.55 -7.29
C TYR A 16 5.23 -5.36 -7.49
N VAL A 17 4.74 -5.51 -8.73
CA VAL A 17 3.52 -6.31 -8.98
C VAL A 17 3.73 -7.80 -8.72
N THR A 18 4.99 -8.26 -8.64
CA THR A 18 5.32 -9.64 -8.28
C THR A 18 5.41 -9.87 -6.76
N GLN A 19 5.44 -8.80 -5.96
CA GLN A 19 5.51 -8.90 -4.50
C GLN A 19 4.29 -9.64 -3.94
N PRO A 20 4.45 -10.57 -2.99
CA PRO A 20 3.35 -11.41 -2.51
C PRO A 20 2.12 -10.63 -2.05
N VAL A 21 2.32 -9.55 -1.31
CA VAL A 21 1.22 -8.70 -0.81
C VAL A 21 0.43 -8.05 -1.96
N VAL A 22 1.11 -7.62 -3.02
CA VAL A 22 0.48 -6.97 -4.18
C VAL A 22 -0.24 -8.00 -5.04
N LYS A 23 0.39 -9.16 -5.26
CA LYS A 23 -0.09 -10.20 -6.17
C LYS A 23 -1.23 -11.02 -5.56
N ASN A 24 -1.09 -11.42 -4.30
CA ASN A 24 -1.89 -12.51 -3.72
C ASN A 24 -2.96 -12.02 -2.74
N VAL A 25 -2.83 -10.84 -2.14
CA VAL A 25 -3.89 -10.30 -1.26
C VAL A 25 -5.11 -9.93 -2.10
N LYS A 26 -6.30 -10.29 -1.58
CA LYS A 26 -7.60 -10.01 -2.18
C LYS A 26 -8.58 -9.52 -1.12
N LYS A 27 -9.60 -8.77 -1.56
CA LYS A 27 -10.72 -8.36 -0.69
C LYS A 27 -11.36 -9.57 -0.02
N GLY A 28 -11.73 -9.42 1.25
CA GLY A 28 -12.35 -10.48 2.05
C GLY A 28 -11.38 -11.48 2.70
N MET A 29 -10.09 -11.47 2.36
CA MET A 29 -9.10 -12.26 3.10
C MET A 29 -9.05 -11.82 4.57
N SER A 30 -8.78 -12.75 5.47
CA SER A 30 -8.51 -12.43 6.88
C SER A 30 -7.14 -11.80 7.06
N ARG A 31 -6.98 -10.99 8.11
CA ARG A 31 -5.66 -10.44 8.50
C ARG A 31 -4.60 -11.53 8.64
N GLN A 32 -4.94 -12.67 9.22
CA GLN A 32 -4.02 -13.81 9.34
C GLN A 32 -3.56 -14.34 7.98
N GLN A 33 -4.46 -14.46 6.99
CA GLN A 33 -4.09 -14.86 5.63
C GLN A 33 -3.15 -13.83 4.98
N VAL A 34 -3.39 -12.53 5.23
CA VAL A 34 -2.49 -11.48 4.72
C VAL A 34 -1.11 -11.61 5.34
N HIS A 35 -0.99 -11.82 6.66
CA HIS A 35 0.31 -12.03 7.31
C HIS A 35 1.04 -13.27 6.80
N GLN A 36 0.32 -14.34 6.46
CA GLN A 36 0.92 -15.52 5.84
C GLN A 36 1.48 -15.24 4.43
N ILE A 37 0.85 -14.31 3.70
CA ILE A 37 1.28 -13.91 2.35
C ILE A 37 2.42 -12.89 2.40
N ALA A 38 2.29 -11.88 3.25
CA ALA A 38 3.06 -10.64 3.22
C ALA A 38 4.11 -10.54 4.33
N GLY A 39 4.04 -11.41 5.34
CA GLY A 39 4.84 -11.30 6.56
C GLY A 39 4.34 -10.20 7.49
N THR A 40 5.25 -9.70 8.32
CA THR A 40 4.95 -8.66 9.32
C THR A 40 4.83 -7.29 8.65
N PRO A 41 3.79 -6.49 8.96
CA PRO A 41 3.69 -5.13 8.46
C PRO A 41 4.76 -4.21 9.08
N SER A 42 5.11 -3.15 8.36
CA SER A 42 6.00 -2.10 8.84
C SER A 42 5.33 -1.21 9.90
N THR A 43 4.04 -0.95 9.75
CA THR A 43 3.21 -0.21 10.71
C THR A 43 1.78 -0.71 10.66
N ASP A 44 1.07 -0.58 11.77
CA ASP A 44 -0.37 -0.75 11.86
C ASP A 44 -1.01 0.45 12.57
N ILE A 45 -2.21 0.83 12.12
CA ILE A 45 -2.99 1.92 12.70
C ILE A 45 -4.46 1.55 12.78
N THR A 46 -5.16 2.17 13.74
CA THR A 46 -6.62 2.33 13.65
C THR A 46 -6.88 3.60 12.84
N MET A 47 -7.67 3.48 11.77
CA MET A 47 -7.96 4.62 10.89
C MET A 47 -8.95 5.58 11.54
N VAL A 48 -8.77 6.88 11.28
CA VAL A 48 -9.55 8.00 11.82
C VAL A 48 -10.56 8.51 10.79
N HIS A 49 -10.16 8.62 9.51
CA HIS A 49 -10.99 9.15 8.43
C HIS A 49 -11.61 8.03 7.58
N ALA A 50 -10.95 6.88 7.49
CA ALA A 50 -11.47 5.64 6.92
C ALA A 50 -11.95 4.66 8.00
N ARG A 51 -12.70 3.63 7.60
CA ARG A 51 -13.28 2.64 8.54
C ARG A 51 -12.33 1.47 8.77
N GLY A 52 -12.08 1.15 10.04
CA GLY A 52 -11.39 -0.07 10.48
C GLY A 52 -9.91 0.15 10.76
N THR A 53 -9.08 -0.86 10.50
CA THR A 53 -7.63 -0.81 10.74
C THR A 53 -6.87 -0.90 9.43
N CYS A 54 -5.60 -0.50 9.46
CA CYS A 54 -4.76 -0.52 8.27
C CYS A 54 -3.34 -0.96 8.63
N GLU A 55 -2.72 -1.74 7.75
CA GLU A 55 -1.33 -2.18 7.83
C GLU A 55 -0.54 -1.68 6.62
N THR A 56 0.65 -1.12 6.85
CA THR A 56 1.57 -0.69 5.79
C THR A 56 2.68 -1.71 5.61
N TYR A 57 2.95 -2.09 4.37
CA TYR A 57 4.05 -2.97 3.97
C TYR A 57 5.07 -2.19 3.15
N ILE A 58 6.36 -2.44 3.37
CA ILE A 58 7.44 -1.93 2.51
C ILE A 58 7.72 -3.02 1.48
N ILE A 59 7.45 -2.73 0.21
CA ILE A 59 7.51 -3.72 -0.89
C ILE A 59 8.73 -3.53 -1.81
N GLY A 60 9.61 -2.58 -1.49
CA GLY A 60 10.84 -2.33 -2.20
C GLY A 60 11.38 -0.91 -2.01
N LYS A 61 12.29 -0.51 -2.89
CA LYS A 61 12.89 0.83 -2.91
C LYS A 61 12.73 1.47 -4.27
N GLY A 62 12.16 2.67 -4.29
CA GLY A 62 11.94 3.48 -5.47
C GLY A 62 13.25 3.96 -6.10
N THR A 63 13.13 4.66 -7.24
CA THR A 63 14.27 5.22 -7.97
C THR A 63 15.05 6.28 -7.19
N ASP A 64 14.42 6.90 -6.19
CA ASP A 64 15.00 7.88 -5.28
C ASP A 64 15.49 7.27 -3.96
N ASN A 65 15.65 5.94 -3.91
CA ASN A 65 15.98 5.15 -2.72
C ASN A 65 14.97 5.24 -1.57
N LYS A 66 13.80 5.84 -1.78
CA LYS A 66 12.75 5.87 -0.76
C LYS A 66 12.00 4.53 -0.73
N PRO A 67 11.48 4.11 0.45
CA PRO A 67 10.64 2.94 0.54
C PRO A 67 9.41 3.07 -0.36
N VAL A 68 9.08 2.01 -1.09
CA VAL A 68 7.77 1.89 -1.74
C VAL A 68 6.83 1.20 -0.78
N THR A 69 5.74 1.87 -0.43
CA THR A 69 4.76 1.39 0.54
C THR A 69 3.53 0.82 -0.14
N TYR A 70 2.89 -0.13 0.53
CA TYR A 70 1.64 -0.73 0.12
C TYR A 70 0.75 -0.93 1.34
N PHE A 71 -0.44 -0.35 1.34
CA PHE A 71 -1.37 -0.49 2.45
C PHE A 71 -2.34 -1.65 2.21
N VAL A 72 -2.79 -2.27 3.28
CA VAL A 72 -3.93 -3.18 3.33
C VAL A 72 -4.83 -2.72 4.47
N SER A 73 -6.08 -2.36 4.17
CA SER A 73 -7.07 -2.00 5.17
C SER A 73 -8.05 -3.13 5.46
N TYR A 74 -8.51 -3.21 6.71
CA TYR A 74 -9.42 -4.23 7.21
C TYR A 74 -10.68 -3.58 7.78
N ASN A 75 -11.82 -4.25 7.62
CA ASN A 75 -13.05 -3.86 8.28
C ASN A 75 -13.04 -4.24 9.77
N GLY A 76 -14.14 -3.92 10.47
CA GLY A 76 -14.32 -4.29 11.88
C GLY A 76 -14.44 -5.79 12.17
N SER A 77 -14.31 -6.66 11.15
CA SER A 77 -14.25 -8.12 11.30
C SER A 77 -12.91 -8.70 10.82
N ASP A 78 -11.88 -7.86 10.75
CA ASP A 78 -10.52 -8.22 10.31
C ASP A 78 -10.45 -8.83 8.91
N ARG A 79 -11.32 -8.36 8.00
CA ARG A 79 -11.34 -8.74 6.59
C ARG A 79 -10.89 -7.59 5.70
N VAL A 80 -10.05 -7.91 4.70
CA VAL A 80 -9.51 -6.94 3.74
C VAL A 80 -10.63 -6.17 3.03
N MET A 81 -10.56 -4.84 3.07
CA MET A 81 -11.47 -3.92 2.38
C MET A 81 -10.83 -3.29 1.16
N ASN A 82 -9.69 -2.61 1.36
CA ASN A 82 -8.97 -1.86 0.32
C ASN A 82 -7.46 -2.08 0.47
N TYR A 83 -6.73 -1.81 -0.61
CA TYR A 83 -5.28 -1.92 -0.66
C TYR A 83 -4.74 -1.08 -1.82
N GLY A 84 -3.46 -0.68 -1.76
CA GLY A 84 -2.86 0.14 -2.81
C GLY A 84 -1.47 0.69 -2.50
N PHE A 85 -0.84 1.30 -3.51
CA PHE A 85 0.53 1.84 -3.46
C PHE A 85 0.60 3.19 -2.74
N GLN A 86 0.52 3.15 -1.41
CA GLN A 86 0.74 4.24 -0.48
C GLN A 86 0.80 3.66 0.94
N SER A 87 1.14 4.47 1.94
CA SER A 87 1.07 4.11 3.35
C SER A 87 -0.35 4.23 3.91
N CYS A 88 -0.60 3.61 5.06
CA CYS A 88 -1.85 3.82 5.80
C CYS A 88 -2.08 5.27 6.19
N GLN A 89 -1.01 6.00 6.53
CA GLN A 89 -1.10 7.42 6.89
C GLN A 89 -1.57 8.28 5.71
N GLU A 90 -1.09 7.98 4.50
CA GLU A 90 -1.54 8.65 3.28
C GLU A 90 -2.98 8.25 2.92
N TYR A 91 -3.31 6.96 3.05
CA TYR A 91 -4.67 6.47 2.79
C TYR A 91 -5.71 7.08 3.73
N ASP A 92 -5.37 7.22 5.01
CA ASP A 92 -6.22 7.77 6.06
C ASP A 92 -6.09 9.29 6.19
N THR A 93 -5.77 9.99 5.10
CA THR A 93 -5.72 11.46 5.08
C THR A 93 -7.14 12.02 5.08
N ASP A 94 -7.37 13.11 5.83
CA ASP A 94 -8.63 13.85 5.82
C ASP A 94 -8.98 14.31 4.38
N PRO A 95 -10.12 13.88 3.81
CA PRO A 95 -10.54 14.33 2.48
C PRO A 95 -10.74 15.86 2.38
N GLN A 96 -10.95 16.57 3.49
CA GLN A 96 -11.00 18.04 3.49
C GLN A 96 -9.62 18.69 3.29
N VAL A 97 -8.54 18.03 3.70
CA VAL A 97 -7.17 18.51 3.46
C VAL A 97 -6.81 18.41 1.97
N ALA A 98 -7.29 17.38 1.28
CA ALA A 98 -7.11 17.23 -0.18
C ALA A 98 -7.80 18.36 -0.97
N LYS A 99 -8.99 18.81 -0.52
CA LYS A 99 -9.76 19.88 -1.18
C LYS A 99 -9.10 21.27 -1.08
N LYS A 100 -8.23 21.50 -0.10
CA LYS A 100 -7.52 22.78 0.08
C LYS A 100 -6.28 22.93 -0.81
N LYS A 101 -5.89 21.90 -1.55
CA LYS A 101 -4.75 21.92 -2.49
C LYS A 101 -5.15 22.27 -3.93
N VAL A 102 -6.38 22.76 -4.15
CA VAL A 102 -6.90 23.22 -5.44
C VAL A 102 -6.82 24.74 -5.54
#